data_AF-A0A933AU38-F1
#
_entry.id   AF-A0A933AU38-F1
#
_cell.length_a   1.000
_cell.length_b   1.000
_cell.length_c   1.000
_cell.angle_alpha   90.00
_cell.angle_beta   90.00
_cell.angle_gamma   90.00
#
_symmetry.space_group_name_H-M   'P 1'
#
loop_
_entity.id
_entity.type
_entity.pdbx_description
1 polymer ?
#
loop_
_entity_poly.entity_id
_entity_poly.type
_entity_poly.pdbx_seq_one_letter_code
_entity_poly.pdbx_strand_id
1 'polypeptide(L)'
;MGASKAAYYQSQRGNPKVKGLVLCAPPDLSQAFLAEKPAFRTTLSAAAEEVQEGRAEEILVTRLPLRGFVSARTFLNKYGPNEIANLLNYVDAITCPVLLVCGTLDHLVQYAEVIR
;
A
#
# COMPACT_ATOMS: atom_id res chain seq x y z
N MET A 1 -5.27 0.84 -5.00
CA MET A 1 -4.70 1.71 -3.93
C MET A 1 -5.75 2.49 -3.13
N GLY A 2 -7.06 2.41 -3.41
CA GLY A 2 -8.07 3.18 -2.68
C GLY A 2 -8.16 2.84 -1.19
N ALA A 3 -8.17 1.54 -0.85
CA ALA A 3 -8.26 1.06 0.53
C ALA A 3 -7.15 1.63 1.44
N SER A 4 -5.88 1.54 1.03
CA SER A 4 -4.76 2.09 1.80
C SER A 4 -4.88 3.61 2.01
N LYS A 5 -5.38 4.36 1.03
CA LYS A 5 -5.57 5.81 1.15
C LYS A 5 -6.71 6.17 2.11
N ALA A 6 -7.81 5.43 2.06
CA ALA A 6 -8.95 5.64 2.96
C ALA A 6 -8.55 5.38 4.42
N ALA A 7 -7.83 4.28 4.65
CA ALA A 7 -7.32 3.95 5.97
C ALA A 7 -6.26 4.93 6.47
N TYR A 8 -5.29 5.32 5.62
CA TYR A 8 -4.31 6.36 5.94
C TYR A 8 -5.01 7.67 6.29
N TYR A 9 -6.00 8.10 5.50
CA TYR A 9 -6.75 9.32 5.80
C TYR A 9 -7.43 9.23 7.17
N GLN A 10 -8.14 8.13 7.45
CA GLN A 10 -8.88 8.01 8.69
C GLN A 10 -7.97 7.87 9.91
N SER A 11 -6.82 7.19 9.79
CA SER A 11 -5.84 7.09 10.87
C SER A 11 -5.18 8.44 11.20
N GLN A 12 -4.94 9.28 10.19
CA GLN A 12 -4.33 10.59 10.39
C GLN A 12 -5.33 11.67 10.82
N ARG A 13 -6.59 11.58 10.37
CA ARG A 13 -7.59 12.64 10.57
C ARG A 13 -8.63 12.32 11.62
N GLY A 14 -8.90 11.05 11.90
CA GLY A 14 -9.93 10.62 12.85
C GLY A 14 -11.27 11.29 12.62
N ASN A 15 -11.69 11.47 11.35
CA ASN A 15 -12.84 12.29 11.03
C ASN A 15 -14.12 11.71 11.67
N PRO A 16 -14.78 12.42 12.61
CA PRO A 16 -15.89 11.86 13.39
C PRO A 16 -17.17 11.65 12.55
N LYS A 17 -17.21 12.20 11.33
CA LYS A 17 -18.30 11.97 10.37
C LYS A 17 -18.19 10.60 9.68
N VAL A 18 -17.01 10.00 9.64
CA VAL A 18 -16.81 8.64 9.13
C VAL A 18 -17.25 7.65 10.20
N LYS A 19 -18.27 6.83 9.90
CA LYS A 19 -18.85 5.86 10.85
C LYS A 19 -18.33 4.44 10.68
N GLY A 20 -17.59 4.19 9.60
CA GLY A 20 -16.92 2.93 9.37
C GLY A 20 -16.16 2.95 8.04
N LEU A 21 -15.28 1.98 7.85
CA LEU A 21 -14.55 1.76 6.61
C LEU A 21 -14.89 0.40 6.04
N VAL A 22 -15.08 0.34 4.72
CA VAL A 22 -15.11 -0.92 3.97
C VAL A 22 -13.90 -0.92 3.04
N LEU A 23 -12.92 -1.76 3.36
CA LEU A 23 -11.64 -1.84 2.68
C LEU A 23 -11.62 -3.10 1.81
N CYS A 24 -11.92 -2.94 0.52
CA CYS A 24 -11.94 -4.03 -0.44
C CYS A 24 -10.58 -4.22 -1.12
N ALA A 25 -10.14 -5.48 -1.19
CA ALA A 25 -8.92 -5.92 -1.86
C ALA A 25 -7.72 -5.01 -1.57
N PRO A 26 -7.34 -4.79 -0.30
CA PRO A 26 -6.15 -4.00 0.02
C PRO A 26 -4.94 -4.74 -0.59
N PRO A 27 -4.30 -4.18 -1.64
CA PRO A 27 -3.22 -4.88 -2.31
C PRO A 27 -2.04 -4.93 -1.35
N ASP A 28 -1.72 -6.13 -0.88
CA ASP A 28 -0.64 -6.49 0.04
C ASP A 28 -0.48 -5.55 1.26
N LEU A 29 -0.77 -6.09 2.44
CA LEU A 29 -0.43 -5.48 3.72
C LEU A 29 1.10 -5.39 3.93
N SER A 30 1.91 -6.14 3.18
CA SER A 30 3.37 -6.06 3.24
C SER A 30 3.99 -6.34 1.88
N GLN A 31 5.03 -5.58 1.53
CA GLN A 31 5.82 -5.77 0.31
C GLN A 31 6.79 -6.97 0.38
N ALA A 32 6.84 -7.70 1.51
CA ALA A 32 7.79 -8.76 1.76
C ALA A 32 7.82 -9.83 0.65
N PHE A 33 6.64 -10.25 0.16
CA PHE A 33 6.55 -11.25 -0.91
C PHE A 33 7.08 -10.75 -2.26
N LEU A 34 6.96 -9.45 -2.53
CA LEU A 34 7.41 -8.84 -3.79
C LEU A 34 8.92 -8.54 -3.76
N ALA A 35 9.48 -8.24 -2.59
CA ALA A 35 10.90 -7.93 -2.41
C ALA A 35 11.84 -9.06 -2.90
N GLU A 36 11.37 -10.30 -2.87
CA GLU A 36 12.13 -11.45 -3.37
C GLU A 36 12.23 -11.50 -4.91
N LYS A 37 11.33 -10.80 -5.64
CA LYS A 37 11.27 -10.85 -7.10
C LYS A 37 12.29 -9.87 -7.73
N PRO A 38 13.21 -10.34 -8.60
CA PRO A 38 14.22 -9.47 -9.22
C PRO A 38 13.63 -8.28 -9.98
N ALA A 39 12.59 -8.50 -10.80
CA ALA A 39 11.96 -7.43 -11.56
C ALA A 39 11.32 -6.35 -10.68
N PHE A 40 10.84 -6.71 -9.49
CA PHE A 40 10.31 -5.75 -8.53
C PHE A 40 11.43 -4.91 -7.91
N ARG A 41 12.55 -5.55 -7.50
CA ARG A 41 13.73 -4.84 -6.97
C ARG A 41 14.32 -3.86 -7.99
N THR A 42 14.37 -4.23 -9.27
CA THR A 42 14.83 -3.33 -10.34
C THR A 42 13.95 -2.09 -10.41
N THR A 43 12.63 -2.24 -10.43
CA THR A 43 11.71 -1.09 -10.43
C THR A 43 11.83 -0.26 -9.16
N LEU A 44 12.03 -0.89 -8.00
CA LEU A 44 12.20 -0.20 -6.73
C LEU A 44 13.49 0.65 -6.69
N SER A 45 14.60 0.11 -7.21
CA SER A 45 15.87 0.85 -7.34
C SER A 45 15.73 2.03 -8.28
N ALA A 46 15.15 1.81 -9.48
CA ALA A 46 14.93 2.88 -10.45
C ALA A 46 14.05 4.00 -9.86
N ALA A 47 13.00 3.64 -9.13
CA ALA A 47 12.15 4.63 -8.46
C ALA A 47 12.91 5.45 -7.41
N ALA A 48 13.80 4.80 -6.64
CA ALA A 48 14.64 5.47 -5.66
C ALA A 48 15.62 6.45 -6.32
N GLU A 49 16.26 6.04 -7.41
CA GLU A 49 17.18 6.88 -8.20
C GLU A 49 16.48 8.13 -8.76
N GLU A 50 15.33 7.95 -9.44
CA GLU A 50 14.56 9.08 -9.98
C GLU A 50 14.15 10.09 -8.90
N VAL A 51 13.75 9.61 -7.71
CA VAL A 51 13.39 10.51 -6.59
C VAL A 51 14.62 11.22 -6.02
N GLN A 52 15.76 10.54 -5.90
CA GLN A 52 17.01 11.14 -5.44
C GLN A 52 17.52 12.23 -6.40
N GLU A 53 17.32 12.03 -7.70
CA GLU A 53 17.71 13.00 -8.75
C GLU A 53 16.68 14.13 -8.95
N GLY A 54 15.68 14.25 -8.07
CA GLY A 54 14.66 15.31 -8.13
C GLY A 54 13.56 15.07 -9.16
N ARG A 55 13.56 13.93 -9.85
CA ARG A 55 12.58 13.53 -10.87
C ARG A 55 11.50 12.60 -10.30
N ALA A 56 10.95 12.98 -9.14
CA ALA A 56 10.01 12.14 -8.42
C ALA A 56 8.70 11.84 -9.18
N GLU A 57 8.34 12.66 -10.16
CA GLU A 57 7.14 12.46 -10.99
C GLU A 57 7.42 11.73 -12.32
N GLU A 58 8.66 11.27 -12.54
CA GLU A 58 9.03 10.48 -13.72
C GLU A 58 8.20 9.19 -13.79
N ILE A 59 7.74 8.84 -15.00
CA ILE A 59 6.85 7.70 -15.22
C ILE A 59 7.67 6.43 -15.42
N LEU A 60 7.50 5.49 -14.50
CA LEU A 60 8.09 4.17 -14.57
C LEU A 60 7.13 3.18 -15.23
N VAL A 61 7.70 2.28 -16.03
CA VAL A 61 6.98 1.10 -16.54
C VAL A 61 7.16 -0.04 -15.54
N THR A 62 6.07 -0.43 -14.89
CA THR A 62 6.09 -1.53 -13.91
C THR A 62 5.72 -2.84 -14.58
N ARG A 63 6.38 -3.92 -14.18
CA ARG A 63 6.02 -5.30 -14.58
C ARG A 63 5.47 -6.15 -13.45
N LEU A 64 5.77 -5.75 -12.20
CA LEU A 64 5.28 -6.35 -10.96
C LEU A 64 4.93 -5.25 -9.96
N PRO A 65 3.94 -5.47 -9.06
CA PRO A 65 3.00 -6.60 -9.06
C PRO A 65 1.94 -6.49 -10.15
N LEU A 66 1.75 -5.30 -10.72
CA LEU A 66 0.85 -5.06 -11.84
C LEU A 66 1.62 -4.41 -12.98
N ARG A 67 1.25 -4.75 -14.21
CA ARG A 67 1.77 -4.10 -15.42
C ARG A 67 1.10 -2.76 -15.60
N GLY A 68 1.88 -1.69 -15.75
CA GLY A 68 1.31 -0.36 -15.93
C GLY A 68 2.33 0.76 -15.84
N PHE A 69 1.80 1.96 -15.65
CA PHE A 69 2.56 3.20 -15.51
C PHE A 69 2.29 3.81 -14.15
N VAL A 70 3.33 4.30 -13.50
CA VAL A 70 3.26 4.92 -12.18
C VAL A 70 4.39 5.92 -12.02
N SER A 71 4.19 7.00 -11.27
CA SER A 71 5.33 7.88 -10.95
C SER A 71 6.30 7.19 -9.99
N ALA A 72 7.58 7.54 -10.07
CA ALA A 72 8.62 7.06 -9.14
C ALA A 72 8.20 7.26 -7.67
N ARG A 73 7.67 8.45 -7.35
CA ARG A 73 7.11 8.77 -6.04
C ARG A 73 5.98 7.85 -5.63
N THR A 74 5.02 7.58 -6.53
CA THR A 74 3.89 6.71 -6.19
C THR A 74 4.34 5.27 -5.97
N PHE A 75 5.32 4.79 -6.74
CA PHE A 75 5.90 3.46 -6.54
C PHE A 75 6.60 3.36 -5.17
N LEU A 76 7.46 4.32 -4.81
CA LEU A 76 8.12 4.35 -3.50
C LEU A 76 7.15 4.55 -2.34
N ASN A 77 6.11 5.36 -2.50
CA ASN A 77 5.10 5.51 -1.44
C ASN A 77 4.37 4.19 -1.17
N LYS A 78 4.22 3.35 -2.21
CA LYS A 78 3.55 2.05 -2.09
C LYS A 78 4.49 0.93 -1.64
N TYR A 79 5.73 0.92 -2.12
CA TYR A 79 6.65 -0.20 -2.03
C TYR A 79 8.03 0.15 -1.44
N GLY A 80 8.18 1.37 -0.95
CA GLY A 80 9.42 1.85 -0.34
C GLY A 80 9.62 1.32 1.07
N PRO A 81 10.83 1.48 1.62
CA PRO A 81 11.19 0.96 2.94
C PRO A 81 10.37 1.57 4.09
N ASN A 82 9.76 2.74 3.87
CA ASN A 82 8.95 3.44 4.87
C ASN A 82 7.53 2.85 5.01
N GLU A 83 7.13 1.92 4.13
CA GLU A 83 5.85 1.21 4.19
C GLU A 83 4.62 2.13 4.42
N ILE A 84 4.60 3.31 3.79
CA ILE A 84 3.56 4.35 3.98
C ILE A 84 2.18 3.86 3.51
N ALA A 85 2.13 2.82 2.69
CA ALA A 85 0.88 2.21 2.22
C ALA A 85 0.53 0.90 2.94
N ASN A 86 1.32 0.48 3.93
CA ASN A 86 1.03 -0.69 4.76
C ASN A 86 -0.10 -0.34 5.73
N LEU A 87 -1.26 -0.97 5.55
CA LEU A 87 -2.46 -0.74 6.35
C LEU A 87 -2.28 -1.14 7.81
N LEU A 88 -1.46 -2.16 8.10
CA LEU A 88 -1.23 -2.63 9.47
C LEU A 88 -0.59 -1.55 10.34
N ASN A 89 0.19 -0.65 9.74
CA ASN A 89 0.77 0.50 10.44
C ASN A 89 -0.27 1.53 10.92
N TYR A 90 -1.52 1.42 10.46
CA TYR A 90 -2.57 2.41 10.71
C TYR A 90 -3.79 1.86 11.44
N VAL A 91 -3.94 0.54 11.54
CA VAL A 91 -5.18 -0.08 12.02
C VAL A 91 -5.50 0.33 13.47
N ASP A 92 -4.50 0.40 14.34
CA ASP A 92 -4.67 0.76 15.76
C ASP A 92 -5.11 2.22 15.97
N ALA A 93 -4.84 3.09 14.99
CA ALA A 93 -5.23 4.50 15.04
C ALA A 93 -6.63 4.75 14.47
N ILE A 94 -7.27 3.75 13.84
CA ILE A 94 -8.62 3.87 13.29
C ILE A 94 -9.63 3.50 14.37
N THR A 95 -10.42 4.49 14.80
CA THR A 95 -11.35 4.32 15.93
C THR A 95 -12.77 3.93 15.53
N CYS A 96 -13.09 3.95 14.23
CA CYS A 96 -14.38 3.49 13.72
C CYS A 96 -14.30 2.02 13.28
N PRO A 97 -15.44 1.29 13.24
CA PRO A 97 -15.49 -0.07 12.72
C PRO A 97 -14.86 -0.20 11.32
N VAL A 98 -14.10 -1.28 11.10
CA VAL A 98 -13.46 -1.58 9.81
C VAL A 98 -13.90 -2.97 9.33
N LEU A 99 -14.44 -3.03 8.12
CA LEU A 99 -14.67 -4.27 7.38
C LEU A 99 -13.58 -4.43 6.33
N LEU A 100 -12.82 -5.53 6.41
CA LEU A 100 -11.83 -5.92 5.42
C LEU A 100 -12.42 -6.99 4.51
N VAL A 101 -12.38 -6.78 3.19
CA VAL A 101 -12.79 -7.77 2.20
C VAL A 101 -11.57 -8.18 1.40
N CYS A 102 -11.05 -9.38 1.63
CA CYS A 102 -9.88 -9.94 0.95
C CYS A 102 -10.28 -11.07 0.02
N GLY A 103 -9.60 -11.19 -1.12
CA GLY A 103 -9.66 -12.36 -1.98
C GLY A 103 -8.84 -13.51 -1.40
N THR A 104 -9.23 -14.75 -1.70
CA THR A 104 -8.48 -15.95 -1.26
C THR A 104 -7.10 -16.10 -1.88
N LEU A 105 -6.84 -15.38 -2.97
CA LEU A 105 -5.55 -15.29 -3.65
C LEU A 105 -4.73 -14.07 -3.21
N ASP A 106 -5.31 -13.16 -2.43
CA ASP A 106 -4.51 -12.15 -1.75
C ASP A 106 -3.68 -12.91 -0.72
N HIS A 107 -2.38 -12.63 -0.62
CA HIS A 107 -1.43 -13.35 0.26
C HIS A 107 -1.70 -13.13 1.77
N LEU A 108 -2.93 -12.75 2.14
CA LEU A 108 -3.38 -12.15 3.39
C LEU A 108 -4.32 -13.03 4.21
N VAL A 109 -4.68 -14.25 3.75
CA VAL A 109 -5.61 -15.13 4.49
C VAL A 109 -5.09 -15.46 5.91
N GLN A 110 -3.80 -15.32 6.18
CA GLN A 110 -3.21 -15.60 7.50
C GLN A 110 -3.38 -14.49 8.55
N TYR A 111 -3.78 -13.26 8.18
CA TYR A 111 -3.86 -12.13 9.12
C TYR A 111 -5.29 -11.58 9.34
N ALA A 112 -6.27 -12.09 8.59
CA ALA A 112 -7.64 -11.57 8.59
C ALA A 112 -8.47 -11.93 9.85
N GLU A 113 -7.96 -12.80 10.73
CA GLU A 113 -8.69 -13.20 11.96
C GLU A 113 -8.68 -12.16 13.09
N VAL A 114 -7.95 -11.06 12.95
CA VAL A 114 -7.76 -10.11 14.06
C VAL A 114 -8.09 -8.68 13.64
N ILE A 115 -9.38 -8.36 13.58
CA ILE A 115 -9.86 -6.99 13.79
C ILE A 115 -11.14 -7.10 14.64
N ARG A 116 -11.03 -6.76 15.93
CA ARG A 116 -12.14 -6.71 16.88
C ARG A 116 -12.70 -5.31 16.98
#